data_AF-A0A4D5S827-F1
#
_entry.id   AF-A0A4D5S827-F1
#
_cell.length_a   1.000
_cell.length_b   1.000
_cell.length_c   1.000
_cell.angle_alpha   90.00
_cell.angle_beta   90.00
_cell.angle_gamma   90.00
#
_symmetry.space_group_name_H-M   'P 1'
#
loop_
_entity.id
_entity.type
_entity.pdbx_description
1 polymer ?
#
loop_
_entity_poly.entity_id
_entity_poly.type
_entity_poly.pdbx_seq_one_letter_code
_entity_poly.pdbx_strand_id
1 'polypeptide(L)'
;LFRGPLTKEIQVVSSWKVDLDSPVSAVQFFEDGVFLPIPEFLENAGIKKIQDDSTESSRTHLLVGTTLGTSFIYRDILSRGFDAYATLPCSDQFDSVTCGCIADIDMDGENEVILGTYGQEVLVYKLERFPSGKEAYALLWQQTVSHPILSLHYLDIMGDGACELLVLSTKGLHILQVDLDSPVSAVQFFEDGVFLPIPEFLENGESLRGAGVCDQFDSVTCGCIADIDMDGENEVILGTYGQG
;
A
#
# COMPACT_ATOMS: atom_id res chain seq x y z
N LEU A 1 17.05 -25.76 -36.88
CA LEU A 1 17.33 -25.91 -35.44
C LEU A 1 16.45 -24.92 -34.69
N PHE A 2 15.18 -25.28 -34.47
CA PHE A 2 14.26 -24.47 -33.66
C PHE A 2 14.49 -24.82 -32.19
N ARG A 3 14.90 -23.84 -31.38
CA ARG A 3 14.93 -23.96 -29.91
C ARG A 3 13.48 -24.11 -29.45
N GLY A 4 13.19 -25.20 -28.74
CA GLY A 4 11.88 -25.45 -28.15
C GLY A 4 11.49 -24.40 -27.10
N PRO A 5 10.21 -24.32 -26.74
CA PRO A 5 9.74 -23.41 -25.69
C PRO A 5 10.33 -23.82 -24.35
N LEU A 6 11.03 -22.89 -23.68
CA LEU A 6 11.40 -23.02 -22.27
C LEU A 6 10.12 -22.86 -21.44
N THR A 7 9.38 -23.95 -21.26
CA THR A 7 8.33 -24.02 -20.24
C THR A 7 9.03 -24.03 -18.88
N LYS A 8 9.17 -22.85 -18.26
CA LYS A 8 9.58 -22.75 -16.86
C LYS A 8 8.49 -23.41 -16.02
N GLU A 9 8.71 -24.66 -15.61
CA GLU A 9 7.83 -25.33 -14.66
C GLU A 9 7.93 -24.60 -13.32
N ILE A 10 6.78 -24.15 -12.81
CA ILE A 10 6.70 -23.56 -11.47
C ILE A 10 6.85 -24.71 -10.48
N GLN A 11 8.00 -24.77 -9.81
CA GLN A 11 8.27 -25.76 -8.78
C GLN A 11 8.31 -25.07 -7.41
N VAL A 12 7.62 -25.67 -6.43
CA VAL A 12 7.68 -25.21 -5.05
C VAL A 12 9.05 -25.59 -4.48
N VAL A 13 9.89 -24.58 -4.24
CA VAL A 13 11.24 -24.77 -3.70
C VAL A 13 11.20 -25.07 -2.19
N SER A 14 10.30 -24.40 -1.48
CA SER A 14 10.14 -24.51 -0.03
C SER A 14 8.72 -24.13 0.38
N SER A 15 8.25 -24.71 1.48
CA SER A 15 6.96 -24.40 2.08
C SER A 15 7.11 -24.31 3.60
N TRP A 16 6.56 -23.26 4.19
CA TRP A 16 6.54 -23.07 5.63
C TRP A 16 5.10 -22.93 6.10
N LYS A 17 4.84 -23.35 7.34
CA LYS A 17 3.53 -23.24 7.97
C LYS A 17 3.70 -22.72 9.39
N VAL A 18 2.90 -21.73 9.76
CA VAL A 18 2.79 -21.20 11.11
C VAL A 18 1.31 -21.13 11.49
N ASP A 19 0.99 -21.51 12.73
CA ASP A 19 -0.35 -21.36 13.29
C ASP A 19 -0.36 -20.10 14.17
N LEU A 20 -1.33 -19.21 13.94
CA LEU A 20 -1.47 -17.94 14.64
C LEU A 20 -2.72 -17.96 15.53
N ASP A 21 -2.63 -17.34 16.70
CA ASP A 21 -3.73 -17.30 17.67
C ASP A 21 -4.86 -16.32 17.29
N SER A 22 -4.58 -15.38 16.38
CA SER A 22 -5.50 -14.32 15.96
C SER A 22 -5.81 -14.42 14.46
N PRO A 23 -7.02 -14.05 14.01
CA PRO A 23 -7.33 -13.94 12.59
C PRO A 23 -6.39 -12.96 11.89
N VAL A 24 -5.96 -13.34 10.69
CA VAL A 24 -5.12 -12.52 9.82
C VAL A 24 -6.02 -11.66 8.93
N SER A 25 -5.86 -10.35 9.00
CA SER A 25 -6.62 -9.39 8.19
C SER A 25 -5.87 -8.94 6.94
N ALA A 26 -4.54 -8.79 7.03
CA ALA A 26 -3.72 -8.33 5.92
C ALA A 26 -2.40 -9.11 5.86
N VAL A 27 -1.96 -9.44 4.65
CA VAL A 27 -0.66 -10.09 4.40
C VAL A 27 -0.03 -9.44 3.18
N GLN A 28 1.18 -8.91 3.32
CA GLN A 28 1.87 -8.25 2.22
C GLN A 28 3.38 -8.53 2.26
N PHE A 29 3.94 -8.90 1.11
CA PHE A 29 5.38 -9.02 0.93
C PHE A 29 5.99 -7.67 0.58
N PHE A 30 7.18 -7.41 1.08
CA PHE A 30 7.94 -6.21 0.74
C PHE A 30 9.44 -6.40 0.90
N GLU A 31 10.19 -5.42 0.42
CA GLU A 31 11.64 -5.32 0.59
C GLU A 31 11.97 -4.07 1.39
N ASP A 32 13.12 -4.04 2.06
CA ASP A 32 13.50 -2.88 2.88
C ASP A 32 13.67 -1.60 2.03
N GLY A 33 14.06 -1.72 0.76
CA GLY A 33 14.31 -0.57 -0.13
C GLY A 33 13.35 -0.49 -1.33
N VAL A 34 13.07 0.73 -1.77
CA VAL A 34 12.32 0.97 -3.02
C VAL A 34 13.25 0.78 -4.22
N PHE A 35 13.11 -0.33 -4.93
CA PHE A 35 13.79 -0.51 -6.21
C PHE A 35 12.96 0.14 -7.32
N LEU A 36 13.21 1.42 -7.60
CA LEU A 36 12.73 2.00 -8.85
C LEU A 36 13.52 1.39 -10.02
N PRO A 37 12.85 0.72 -10.99
CA PRO A 37 13.51 0.32 -12.22
C PRO A 37 13.94 1.59 -12.94
N ILE A 38 15.19 1.61 -13.43
CA ILE A 38 15.69 2.77 -14.16
C ILE A 38 14.89 2.86 -15.47
N PRO A 39 14.26 4.00 -15.77
CA PRO A 39 13.61 4.20 -17.05
C PRO A 39 14.57 3.97 -18.22
N GLU A 40 14.08 3.33 -19.29
CA GLU A 40 14.90 2.94 -20.44
C GLU A 40 15.66 4.13 -21.07
N PHE A 41 15.09 5.35 -20.99
CA PHE A 41 15.74 6.55 -21.50
C PHE A 41 17.01 6.94 -20.71
N LEU A 42 17.06 6.65 -19.40
CA LEU A 42 18.23 6.90 -18.54
C LEU A 42 19.32 5.86 -18.74
N GLU A 43 18.94 4.60 -18.96
CA GLU A 43 19.88 3.55 -19.35
C GLU A 43 20.57 3.88 -20.68
N ASN A 44 19.78 4.35 -21.66
CA ASN A 44 20.28 4.78 -22.97
C ASN A 44 21.17 6.03 -22.91
N ALA A 45 20.99 6.88 -21.89
CA ALA A 45 21.85 8.04 -21.63
C ALA A 45 23.20 7.66 -20.99
N GLY A 46 23.46 6.38 -20.74
CA GLY A 46 24.70 5.89 -20.14
C GLY A 46 24.81 6.16 -18.64
N ILE A 47 23.72 6.58 -18.00
CA ILE A 47 23.63 6.74 -16.54
C ILE A 47 23.44 5.36 -15.95
N LYS A 48 24.56 4.74 -15.55
CA LYS A 48 24.53 3.48 -14.82
C LYS A 48 24.03 3.75 -13.40
N LYS A 49 23.21 2.84 -12.87
CA LYS A 49 22.86 2.80 -11.44
C LYS A 49 24.15 3.00 -10.64
N ILE A 50 24.16 3.92 -9.68
CA ILE A 50 25.22 3.95 -8.67
C ILE A 50 25.12 2.57 -8.01
N GLN A 51 26.05 1.68 -8.37
CA GLN A 51 26.23 0.43 -7.66
C GLN A 51 26.77 0.86 -6.31
N ASP A 52 25.90 1.03 -5.34
CA ASP A 52 26.32 0.69 -3.99
C ASP A 52 26.66 -0.80 -4.05
N ASP A 53 27.95 -1.06 -3.87
CA ASP A 53 28.59 -2.36 -3.85
C ASP A 53 28.17 -3.19 -2.60
N SER A 54 27.01 -2.87 -2.02
CA SER A 54 26.34 -3.71 -1.04
C SER A 54 25.54 -4.75 -1.80
N THR A 55 26.18 -5.90 -2.01
CA THR A 55 25.54 -7.23 -2.07
C THR A 55 24.71 -7.53 -0.80
N GLU A 56 23.81 -6.64 -0.41
CA GLU A 56 22.69 -6.95 0.46
C GLU A 56 21.64 -7.54 -0.49
N SER A 57 21.64 -8.87 -0.61
CA SER A 57 20.56 -9.60 -1.30
C SER A 57 19.23 -9.01 -0.86
N SER A 58 18.39 -8.57 -1.81
CA SER A 58 17.07 -8.01 -1.50
C SER A 58 16.34 -8.94 -0.52
N ARG A 59 16.18 -8.46 0.71
CA ARG A 59 15.60 -9.25 1.79
C ARG A 59 14.09 -9.12 1.65
N THR A 60 13.42 -10.25 1.49
CA THR A 60 11.95 -10.26 1.43
C THR A 60 11.39 -10.41 2.83
N HIS A 61 10.59 -9.42 3.21
CA HIS A 61 9.87 -9.33 4.46
C HIS A 61 8.37 -9.58 4.23
N LEU A 62 7.64 -9.93 5.29
CA LEU A 62 6.20 -10.17 5.25
C LEU A 62 5.55 -9.45 6.40
N LEU A 63 4.68 -8.52 6.06
CA LEU A 63 3.74 -7.90 6.97
C LEU A 63 2.59 -8.87 7.22
N VAL A 64 2.25 -9.07 8.49
CA VAL A 64 1.06 -9.80 8.92
C VAL A 64 0.25 -8.90 9.86
N GLY A 65 -0.85 -8.40 9.33
CA GLY A 65 -1.87 -7.68 10.07
C GLY A 65 -2.82 -8.65 10.77
N THR A 66 -3.03 -8.46 12.06
CA THR A 66 -3.95 -9.28 12.85
C THR A 66 -5.12 -8.47 13.39
N THR A 67 -6.31 -9.08 13.42
CA THR A 67 -7.54 -8.40 13.86
C THR A 67 -7.59 -8.21 15.38
N LEU A 68 -7.23 -9.22 16.16
CA LEU A 68 -7.42 -9.23 17.63
C LEU A 68 -6.10 -9.15 18.41
N GLY A 69 -5.00 -8.79 17.76
CA GLY A 69 -3.68 -8.80 18.38
C GLY A 69 -2.72 -7.81 17.76
N THR A 70 -1.50 -7.79 18.31
CA THR A 70 -0.42 -6.97 17.79
C THR A 70 0.02 -7.51 16.43
N SER A 71 0.06 -6.64 15.43
CA SER A 71 0.56 -6.97 14.10
C SER A 71 2.08 -7.14 14.15
N PHE A 72 2.62 -7.94 13.23
CA PHE A 72 4.04 -8.25 13.23
C PHE A 72 4.55 -8.44 11.81
N ILE A 73 5.87 -8.39 11.69
CA ILE A 73 6.58 -8.48 10.43
C ILE A 73 7.61 -9.59 10.56
N TYR A 74 7.55 -10.58 9.67
CA TYR A 74 8.62 -11.53 9.50
C TYR A 74 9.69 -10.93 8.63
N ARG A 75 10.94 -10.93 9.11
CA ARG A 75 12.05 -10.35 8.37
C ARG A 75 12.91 -11.41 7.74
N ASP A 76 13.22 -11.22 6.46
CA ASP A 76 14.09 -12.11 5.68
C ASP A 76 13.60 -13.56 5.72
N ILE A 77 12.40 -13.78 5.17
CA ILE A 77 11.73 -15.09 5.24
C ILE A 77 12.43 -16.13 4.39
N LEU A 78 13.08 -15.68 3.32
CA LEU A 78 13.82 -16.57 2.44
C LEU A 78 15.03 -17.20 3.15
N SER A 79 15.69 -16.46 4.04
CA SER A 79 16.86 -16.96 4.76
C SER A 79 16.55 -17.46 6.19
N ARG A 80 15.64 -16.78 6.91
CA ARG A 80 15.33 -17.02 8.34
C ARG A 80 13.98 -17.69 8.59
N GLY A 81 13.13 -17.84 7.57
CA GLY A 81 11.79 -18.41 7.72
C GLY A 81 10.89 -17.57 8.62
N PHE A 82 10.15 -18.23 9.52
CA PHE A 82 9.20 -17.60 10.46
C PHE A 82 9.74 -17.47 11.90
N ASP A 83 11.03 -17.73 12.13
CA ASP A 83 11.59 -17.71 13.49
C ASP A 83 11.89 -16.30 14.01
N ALA A 84 12.11 -15.34 13.10
CA ALA A 84 12.43 -13.96 13.43
C ALA A 84 11.29 -13.02 13.00
N TYR A 85 10.54 -12.53 13.98
CA TYR A 85 9.50 -11.53 13.78
C TYR A 85 9.77 -10.26 14.59
N ALA A 86 9.37 -9.12 14.05
CA ALA A 86 9.34 -7.83 14.72
C ALA A 86 7.88 -7.43 14.96
N THR A 87 7.56 -6.99 16.17
CA THR A 87 6.21 -6.55 16.54
C THR A 87 6.02 -5.08 16.21
N LEU A 88 4.83 -4.72 15.73
CA LEU A 88 4.41 -3.34 15.50
C LEU A 88 3.73 -2.80 16.76
N PRO A 89 4.39 -1.91 17.54
CA PRO A 89 3.85 -1.47 18.82
C PRO A 89 2.54 -0.69 18.63
N CYS A 90 1.64 -0.78 19.59
CA CYS A 90 0.37 -0.03 19.63
C CYS A 90 -0.66 -0.40 18.55
N SER A 91 -0.38 -1.34 17.64
CA SER A 91 -1.35 -1.72 16.60
C SER A 91 -2.63 -2.36 17.17
N ASP A 92 -2.57 -2.86 18.40
CA ASP A 92 -3.66 -3.51 19.14
C ASP A 92 -4.47 -2.53 20.01
N GLN A 93 -4.07 -1.25 20.06
CA GLN A 93 -4.72 -0.24 20.91
C GLN A 93 -5.90 0.45 20.20
N PHE A 94 -6.00 0.31 18.89
CA PHE A 94 -6.95 1.04 18.04
C PHE A 94 -7.95 0.09 17.38
N ASP A 95 -8.51 -0.82 18.18
CA ASP A 95 -9.43 -1.87 17.75
C ASP A 95 -8.74 -2.88 16.80
N SER A 96 -9.28 -3.07 15.60
CA SER A 96 -8.90 -4.14 14.69
C SER A 96 -8.18 -3.59 13.46
N VAL A 97 -7.03 -4.18 13.10
CA VAL A 97 -6.36 -3.86 11.84
C VAL A 97 -7.17 -4.42 10.67
N THR A 98 -7.57 -3.57 9.73
CA THR A 98 -8.39 -3.93 8.57
C THR A 98 -7.55 -4.12 7.31
N CYS A 99 -6.54 -3.28 7.14
CA CYS A 99 -5.69 -3.27 5.96
C CYS A 99 -4.26 -2.83 6.32
N GLY A 100 -3.32 -3.17 5.44
CA GLY A 100 -1.94 -2.73 5.51
C GLY A 100 -1.48 -2.27 4.14
N CYS A 101 -0.60 -1.27 4.12
CA CYS A 101 0.06 -0.77 2.94
C CYS A 101 1.55 -0.60 3.24
N ILE A 102 2.38 -0.68 2.21
CA ILE A 102 3.83 -0.59 2.35
C ILE A 102 4.30 0.39 1.29
N ALA A 103 4.96 1.43 1.77
CA ALA A 103 5.35 2.57 0.95
C ALA A 103 6.44 3.37 1.65
N ASP A 104 7.33 3.94 0.85
CA ASP A 104 8.27 4.96 1.26
C ASP A 104 7.53 6.31 1.33
N ILE A 105 7.06 6.65 2.52
CA ILE A 105 6.29 7.86 2.79
C ILE A 105 7.21 9.07 2.84
N ASP A 106 8.36 8.96 3.51
CA ASP A 106 9.26 10.10 3.71
C ASP A 106 10.31 10.27 2.60
N MET A 107 10.20 9.48 1.53
CA MET A 107 11.03 9.50 0.33
C MET A 107 12.52 9.31 0.65
N ASP A 108 12.83 8.55 1.69
CA ASP A 108 14.21 8.28 2.10
C ASP A 108 14.80 7.02 1.44
N GLY A 109 13.98 6.30 0.67
CA GLY A 109 14.34 5.09 -0.06
C GLY A 109 14.11 3.80 0.73
N GLU A 110 13.73 3.87 2.00
CA GLU A 110 13.30 2.73 2.81
C GLU A 110 11.77 2.65 2.87
N ASN A 111 11.21 1.44 2.83
CA ASN A 111 9.76 1.26 2.90
C ASN A 111 9.24 1.34 4.35
N GLU A 112 8.32 2.26 4.62
CA GLU A 112 7.50 2.25 5.84
C GLU A 112 6.32 1.28 5.75
N VAL A 113 5.84 0.92 6.94
CA VAL A 113 4.67 0.05 7.10
C VAL A 113 3.51 0.88 7.60
N ILE A 114 2.42 0.85 6.84
CA ILE A 114 1.20 1.61 7.12
C ILE A 114 0.11 0.61 7.50
N LEU A 115 -0.57 0.84 8.61
CA LEU A 115 -1.73 0.07 9.03
C LEU A 115 -2.97 0.96 9.10
N GLY A 116 -4.06 0.43 8.57
CA GLY A 116 -5.39 1.01 8.70
C GLY A 116 -6.18 0.22 9.72
N THR A 117 -6.85 0.92 10.62
CA THR A 117 -7.63 0.31 11.68
C THR A 117 -9.12 0.65 11.55
N TYR A 118 -9.95 -0.28 12.01
CA TYR A 118 -11.39 -0.03 12.17
C TYR A 118 -11.66 1.04 13.24
N GLY A 119 -10.72 1.21 14.18
CA GLY A 119 -10.72 2.28 15.19
C GLY A 119 -10.47 3.69 14.66
N GLN A 120 -10.49 3.88 13.33
CA GLN A 120 -10.36 5.19 12.67
C GLN A 120 -8.95 5.78 12.77
N GLU A 121 -7.92 4.95 12.91
CA GLU A 121 -6.53 5.38 13.03
C GLU A 121 -5.67 4.81 11.90
N VAL A 122 -4.94 5.70 11.23
CA VAL A 122 -3.84 5.35 10.33
C VAL A 122 -2.56 5.37 11.15
N LEU A 123 -1.80 4.28 11.12
CA LEU A 123 -0.56 4.10 11.86
C LEU A 123 0.58 3.87 10.88
N VAL A 124 1.62 4.70 10.91
CA VAL A 124 2.81 4.56 10.07
C VAL A 124 4.00 4.21 10.95
N TYR A 125 4.69 3.15 10.55
CA TYR A 125 5.83 2.60 11.26
C TYR A 125 7.08 2.67 10.42
N LYS A 126 8.14 3.20 11.03
CA LYS A 126 9.49 3.22 10.44
C LYS A 126 10.39 2.22 11.16
N LEU A 127 11.29 1.61 10.41
CA LEU A 127 12.28 0.70 10.95
C LEU A 127 13.42 1.50 11.59
N GLU A 128 13.55 1.42 12.91
CA GLU A 128 14.70 1.98 13.63
C GLU A 128 15.79 0.93 13.80
N ARG A 129 16.99 1.26 13.32
CA ARG A 129 18.20 0.44 13.51
C ARG A 129 19.01 1.01 14.67
N PHE A 130 19.06 0.29 15.78
CA PHE A 130 19.82 0.71 16.95
C PHE A 130 21.32 0.40 16.78
N PRO A 131 22.22 1.21 17.40
CA PRO A 131 23.68 0.94 17.37
C PRO A 131 24.09 -0.41 17.96
N SER A 132 23.20 -1.05 18.73
CA SER A 132 23.37 -2.40 19.27
C SER A 132 23.19 -3.51 18.21
N GLY A 133 22.84 -3.17 16.96
CA GLY A 133 22.52 -4.12 15.90
C GLY A 133 21.11 -4.71 16.02
N LYS A 134 20.28 -4.20 16.95
CA LYS A 134 18.87 -4.55 17.06
C LYS A 134 18.05 -3.66 16.15
N GLU A 135 17.06 -4.26 15.49
CA GLU A 135 16.12 -3.55 14.62
C GLU A 135 14.73 -3.66 15.24
N ALA A 136 14.00 -2.55 15.29
CA ALA A 136 12.64 -2.51 15.78
C ALA A 136 11.83 -1.46 15.03
N TYR A 137 10.54 -1.72 14.88
CA TYR A 137 9.63 -0.75 14.29
C TYR A 137 9.16 0.23 15.37
N ALA A 138 9.25 1.51 15.06
CA ALA A 138 8.73 2.60 15.87
C ALA A 138 7.56 3.26 15.14
N LEU A 139 6.56 3.71 15.90
CA LEU A 139 5.46 4.50 15.35
C LEU A 139 5.99 5.88 14.97
N LEU A 140 6.08 6.15 13.67
CA LEU A 140 6.54 7.42 13.11
C LEU A 140 5.41 8.46 13.14
N TRP A 141 4.24 8.05 12.66
CA TRP A 141 3.10 8.93 12.51
C TRP A 141 1.79 8.20 12.81
N GLN A 142 0.85 8.95 13.35
CA GLN A 142 -0.50 8.49 13.66
C GLN A 142 -1.48 9.59 13.26
N GLN A 143 -2.56 9.18 12.59
CA GLN A 143 -3.61 10.09 12.19
C GLN A 143 -4.99 9.47 12.37
N THR A 144 -5.81 10.16 13.15
CA THR A 144 -7.23 9.87 13.27
C THR A 144 -7.98 10.35 12.03
N VAL A 145 -8.77 9.47 11.42
CA VAL A 145 -9.73 9.80 10.35
C VAL A 145 -11.15 9.85 10.91
N SER A 146 -12.10 10.35 10.13
CA SER A 146 -13.48 10.55 10.60
C SER A 146 -14.29 9.25 10.75
N HIS A 147 -13.89 8.18 10.06
CA HIS A 147 -14.64 6.93 9.95
C HIS A 147 -13.73 5.70 9.80
N PRO A 148 -14.23 4.47 10.09
CA PRO A 148 -13.42 3.26 10.02
C PRO A 148 -12.74 3.07 8.67
N ILE A 149 -11.47 2.66 8.68
CA ILE A 149 -10.67 2.48 7.48
C ILE A 149 -10.94 1.10 6.90
N LEU A 150 -11.16 1.05 5.59
CA LEU A 150 -11.43 -0.18 4.83
C LEU A 150 -10.23 -0.61 3.99
N SER A 151 -9.57 0.33 3.32
CA SER A 151 -8.40 0.06 2.48
C SER A 151 -7.42 1.24 2.49
N LEU A 152 -6.15 0.93 2.20
CA LEU A 152 -5.06 1.88 2.07
C LEU A 152 -4.30 1.61 0.77
N HIS A 153 -4.02 2.66 0.02
CA HIS A 153 -3.21 2.58 -1.19
C HIS A 153 -2.23 3.75 -1.28
N TYR A 154 -1.05 3.50 -1.84
CA TYR A 154 -0.05 4.52 -2.09
C TYR A 154 0.27 4.54 -3.59
N LEU A 155 -0.13 5.62 -4.26
CA LEU A 155 0.08 5.81 -5.70
C LEU A 155 0.03 7.29 -6.06
N ASP A 156 0.68 7.62 -7.17
CA ASP A 156 0.58 8.93 -7.83
C ASP A 156 -0.76 9.01 -8.55
N ILE A 157 -1.74 9.67 -7.93
CA ILE A 157 -3.05 9.94 -8.54
C ILE A 157 -3.06 11.29 -9.27
N MET A 158 -2.13 12.19 -8.92
CA MET A 158 -2.06 13.52 -9.52
C MET A 158 -1.25 13.57 -10.82
N GLY A 159 -0.53 12.50 -11.14
CA GLY A 159 0.32 12.38 -12.32
C GLY A 159 1.53 13.31 -12.29
N ASP A 160 1.94 13.77 -11.11
CA ASP A 160 3.05 14.70 -10.94
C ASP A 160 4.37 14.02 -10.53
N GLY A 161 4.34 12.69 -10.37
CA GLY A 161 5.45 11.85 -9.96
C GLY A 161 5.60 11.71 -8.45
N ALA A 162 4.78 12.38 -7.65
CA ALA A 162 4.71 12.18 -6.20
C ALA A 162 3.52 11.26 -5.87
N CYS A 163 3.75 10.25 -5.04
CA CYS A 163 2.68 9.35 -4.63
C CYS A 163 1.94 9.90 -3.41
N GLU A 164 0.61 9.84 -3.43
CA GLU A 164 -0.25 10.17 -2.30
C GLU A 164 -0.73 8.93 -1.56
N LEU A 165 -0.98 9.08 -0.26
CA LEU A 165 -1.60 8.05 0.56
C LEU A 165 -3.13 8.19 0.51
N LEU A 166 -3.76 7.23 -0.16
CA LEU A 166 -5.20 7.11 -0.28
C LEU A 166 -5.74 6.25 0.87
N VAL A 167 -6.60 6.85 1.68
CA VAL A 167 -7.28 6.19 2.80
C VAL A 167 -8.76 6.08 2.48
N LEU A 168 -9.21 4.85 2.24
CA LEU A 168 -10.61 4.59 2.03
C LEU A 168 -11.30 4.34 3.36
N SER A 169 -12.23 5.22 3.73
CA SER A 169 -13.08 5.05 4.91
C SER A 169 -14.48 4.57 4.53
N THR A 170 -15.30 4.17 5.51
CA THR A 170 -16.70 3.80 5.27
C THR A 170 -17.55 4.94 4.72
N LYS A 171 -17.09 6.20 4.79
CA LYS A 171 -17.84 7.36 4.26
C LYS A 171 -17.28 7.91 2.96
N GLY A 172 -16.00 7.74 2.68
CA GLY A 172 -15.40 8.33 1.50
C GLY A 172 -13.91 8.07 1.41
N LEU A 173 -13.28 8.76 0.46
CA LEU A 173 -11.85 8.67 0.21
C LEU A 173 -11.15 9.90 0.79
N HIS A 174 -10.10 9.66 1.57
CA HIS A 174 -9.20 10.70 2.04
C HIS A 174 -7.89 10.60 1.25
N ILE A 175 -7.45 11.70 0.66
CA ILE A 175 -6.16 11.79 -0.03
C ILE A 175 -5.21 12.58 0.86
N LEU A 176 -4.17 11.91 1.33
CA LEU A 176 -3.13 12.48 2.17
C LEU A 176 -1.90 12.71 1.31
N GLN A 177 -1.60 14.00 1.07
CA GLN A 177 -0.36 14.39 0.43
C GLN A 177 0.74 14.46 1.49
N VAL A 178 1.80 13.69 1.26
CA VAL A 178 2.97 13.68 2.14
C VAL A 178 3.93 14.77 1.70
N ASP A 179 4.27 15.67 2.62
CA ASP A 179 5.25 16.73 2.37
C ASP A 179 6.60 16.40 3.03
N LEU A 180 7.68 16.85 2.41
CA LEU A 180 9.06 16.55 2.82
C LEU A 180 9.46 17.31 4.10
N ASP A 181 8.83 18.46 4.38
CA ASP A 181 9.14 19.32 5.55
C ASP A 181 8.28 18.97 6.78
N SER A 182 7.16 18.29 6.56
CA SER A 182 6.28 17.72 7.58
C SER A 182 5.41 16.68 6.89
N PRO A 183 5.24 15.46 7.42
CA PRO A 183 4.56 14.36 6.71
C PRO A 183 3.08 14.63 6.35
N VAL A 184 2.55 15.83 6.62
CA VAL A 184 1.21 16.28 6.24
C VAL A 184 1.24 17.77 5.91
N SER A 185 1.00 18.15 4.66
CA SER A 185 0.69 19.55 4.32
C SER A 185 -0.67 19.74 3.63
N ALA A 186 -1.29 18.68 3.10
CA ALA A 186 -2.65 18.75 2.59
C ALA A 186 -3.41 17.44 2.81
N VAL A 187 -4.51 17.51 3.56
CA VAL A 187 -5.54 16.48 3.56
C VAL A 187 -6.65 16.98 2.64
N GLN A 188 -6.75 16.41 1.44
CA GLN A 188 -7.91 16.65 0.60
C GLN A 188 -8.99 15.63 0.98
N PHE A 189 -10.05 16.15 1.59
CA PHE A 189 -11.23 15.38 1.95
C PHE A 189 -12.19 15.39 0.76
N PHE A 190 -12.46 14.21 0.20
CA PHE A 190 -13.56 14.02 -0.73
C PHE A 190 -14.74 13.43 0.06
N GLU A 191 -15.36 14.26 0.91
CA GLU A 191 -16.70 13.98 1.45
C GLU A 191 -17.72 14.73 0.58
N ASP A 192 -18.71 13.99 0.09
CA ASP A 192 -19.83 14.47 -0.74
C ASP A 192 -19.45 15.14 -2.08
N GLY A 193 -19.75 14.43 -3.18
CA GLY A 193 -20.02 15.08 -4.47
C GLY A 193 -18.88 15.85 -5.12
N VAL A 194 -17.68 15.27 -5.22
CA VAL A 194 -16.61 15.83 -6.06
C VAL A 194 -16.37 14.94 -7.27
N PHE A 195 -16.56 15.57 -8.42
CA PHE A 195 -16.19 15.10 -9.75
C PHE A 195 -14.67 14.93 -9.79
N LEU A 196 -14.17 13.69 -9.79
CA LEU A 196 -12.92 13.44 -10.50
C LEU A 196 -13.21 13.84 -11.96
N PRO A 197 -12.38 14.68 -12.60
CA PRO A 197 -12.59 14.99 -14.01
C PRO A 197 -12.64 13.66 -14.74
N ILE A 198 -13.83 13.26 -15.15
CA ILE A 198 -14.02 12.12 -16.03
C ILE A 198 -13.21 12.48 -17.27
N PRO A 199 -12.27 11.65 -17.74
CA PRO A 199 -11.59 11.89 -19.00
C PRO A 199 -12.64 12.20 -20.07
N GLU A 200 -12.37 13.18 -20.94
CA GLU A 200 -13.26 13.66 -22.03
C GLU A 200 -13.79 12.51 -22.92
N PHE A 201 -13.26 11.30 -22.78
CA PHE A 201 -13.67 10.10 -23.51
C PHE A 201 -15.05 9.54 -23.11
N LEU A 202 -15.58 9.86 -21.92
CA LEU A 202 -16.90 9.38 -21.49
C LEU A 202 -18.06 10.29 -21.93
N GLU A 203 -17.80 11.42 -22.58
CA GLU A 203 -18.84 12.26 -23.19
C GLU A 203 -19.48 11.59 -24.42
N ASN A 204 -18.82 10.60 -25.02
CA ASN A 204 -19.29 9.93 -26.23
C ASN A 204 -20.03 8.62 -25.95
N GLY A 205 -21.08 8.69 -25.12
CA GLY A 205 -22.33 7.98 -25.41
C GLY A 205 -22.38 6.44 -25.38
N GLU A 206 -21.40 5.73 -24.80
CA GLU A 206 -21.57 4.32 -24.47
C GLU A 206 -21.80 4.14 -22.96
N SER A 207 -23.06 4.18 -22.58
CA SER A 207 -23.52 3.81 -21.25
C SER A 207 -23.14 2.34 -20.97
N LEU A 208 -22.04 2.14 -20.25
CA LEU A 208 -21.83 0.90 -19.50
C LEU A 208 -22.98 0.82 -18.49
N ARG A 209 -24.01 0.03 -18.83
CA ARG A 209 -25.14 -0.26 -17.95
C ARG A 209 -24.62 -0.82 -16.62
N GLY A 210 -24.45 0.05 -15.62
CA GLY A 210 -24.01 -0.30 -14.28
C GLY A 210 -23.19 0.77 -13.56
N ALA A 211 -22.54 1.69 -14.27
CA ALA A 211 -21.81 2.80 -13.66
C ALA A 211 -22.75 4.00 -13.44
N GLY A 212 -23.44 4.02 -12.30
CA GLY A 212 -24.22 5.17 -11.86
C GLY A 212 -23.37 6.07 -10.97
N VAL A 213 -23.21 7.34 -11.35
CA VAL A 213 -22.79 8.39 -10.43
C VAL A 213 -23.94 8.59 -9.44
N CYS A 214 -23.73 8.22 -8.18
CA CYS A 214 -24.73 8.38 -7.12
C CYS A 214 -24.32 9.56 -6.25
N ASP A 215 -25.12 10.63 -6.28
CA ASP A 215 -24.85 11.89 -5.57
C ASP A 215 -25.01 11.77 -4.04
N GLN A 216 -25.36 10.59 -3.52
CA GLN A 216 -25.50 10.28 -2.10
C GLN A 216 -24.93 8.89 -1.83
N PHE A 217 -23.78 8.83 -1.16
CA PHE A 217 -23.25 7.57 -0.65
C PHE A 217 -23.69 7.40 0.80
N ASP A 218 -24.60 6.45 1.06
CA ASP A 218 -24.97 6.11 2.44
C ASP A 218 -23.81 5.43 3.17
N SER A 219 -23.05 4.57 2.48
CA SER A 219 -21.84 3.92 2.98
C SER A 219 -21.01 3.33 1.85
N VAL A 220 -19.68 3.51 1.91
CA VAL A 220 -18.72 2.79 1.06
C VAL A 220 -18.44 1.43 1.68
N THR A 221 -18.47 0.37 0.87
CA THR A 221 -18.27 -1.02 1.29
C THR A 221 -16.97 -1.62 0.79
N CYS A 222 -16.50 -1.21 -0.37
CA CYS A 222 -15.21 -1.59 -0.93
C CYS A 222 -14.71 -0.53 -1.90
N GLY A 223 -13.44 -0.57 -2.24
CA GLY A 223 -12.90 0.20 -3.34
C GLY A 223 -11.67 -0.49 -3.91
N CYS A 224 -11.40 -0.25 -5.18
CA CYS A 224 -10.19 -0.67 -5.84
C CYS A 224 -9.73 0.39 -6.83
N ILE A 225 -8.45 0.35 -7.16
CA ILE A 225 -7.83 1.28 -8.09
C ILE A 225 -7.25 0.44 -9.20
N ALA A 226 -7.65 0.75 -10.43
CA ALA A 226 -7.23 0.03 -11.61
C ALA A 226 -7.42 0.93 -12.82
N ASP A 227 -6.52 0.82 -13.78
CA ASP A 227 -6.65 1.32 -15.15
C ASP A 227 -7.72 0.48 -15.88
N ILE A 228 -8.96 0.95 -15.90
CA ILE A 228 -10.13 0.25 -16.47
C ILE A 228 -10.16 0.41 -17.98
N ASP A 229 -9.79 1.58 -18.47
CA ASP A 229 -9.90 1.93 -19.89
C ASP A 229 -8.59 1.72 -20.69
N MET A 230 -7.53 1.27 -20.01
CA MET A 230 -6.19 0.97 -20.56
C MET A 230 -5.47 2.21 -21.12
N ASP A 231 -5.74 3.39 -20.59
CA ASP A 231 -5.08 4.63 -21.00
C ASP A 231 -3.77 4.91 -20.25
N GLY A 232 -3.49 4.13 -19.18
CA GLY A 232 -2.32 4.26 -18.34
C GLY A 232 -2.49 5.19 -17.14
N GLU A 233 -3.67 5.79 -16.98
CA GLU A 233 -4.11 6.50 -15.78
C GLU A 233 -4.91 5.52 -14.88
N ASN A 234 -4.88 5.74 -13.57
CA ASN A 234 -5.57 4.87 -12.62
C ASN A 234 -6.91 5.47 -12.22
N GLU A 235 -8.02 4.75 -12.42
CA GLU A 235 -9.32 5.17 -11.89
C GLU A 235 -9.64 4.56 -10.53
N VAL A 236 -10.33 5.34 -9.69
CA VAL A 236 -10.80 4.88 -8.38
C VAL A 236 -12.24 4.36 -8.48
N ILE A 237 -12.42 3.07 -8.24
CA ILE A 237 -13.72 2.41 -8.20
C ILE A 237 -14.15 2.29 -6.74
N LEU A 238 -15.32 2.85 -6.41
CA LEU A 238 -15.92 2.71 -5.08
C LEU A 238 -17.22 1.90 -5.17
N GLY A 239 -17.28 0.80 -4.43
CA GLY A 239 -18.50 0.03 -4.22
C GLY A 239 -19.28 0.58 -3.03
N THR A 240 -20.47 1.12 -3.27
CA THR A 240 -21.30 1.71 -2.22
C THR A 240 -22.55 0.90 -1.96
N TYR A 241 -23.05 0.96 -0.73
CA TYR A 241 -24.31 0.37 -0.32
C TYR A 241 -25.28 1.48 0.02
N GLY A 242 -26.29 1.64 -0.83
CA GLY A 242 -27.43 2.53 -0.62
C GLY A 242 -28.67 1.88 -1.23
N GLN A 243 -29.84 2.11 -0.63
CA GLN A 243 -31.10 1.74 -1.29
C GLN A 243 -31.34 2.74 -2.42
N GLY A 244 -31.22 2.28 -3.66
CA GLY A 244 -31.71 3.01 -4.83
C GLY A 244 -33.24 3.07 -4.86
#